data_AF-A0AAP5H7Z8-F1
#
_entry.id   AF-A0AAP5H7Z8-F1
#
_cell.length_a   1.000
_cell.length_b   1.000
_cell.length_c   1.000
_cell.angle_alpha   90.00
_cell.angle_beta   90.00
_cell.angle_gamma   90.00
#
_symmetry.space_group_name_H-M   'P 1'
#
loop_
_entity.id
_entity.type
_entity.pdbx_description
1 polymer ?
#
loop_
_entity_poly.entity_id
_entity_poly.type
_entity_poly.pdbx_seq_one_letter_code
_entity_poly.pdbx_strand_id
1 'polypeptide(L)'
;MKNSTIAIWLFLFNGLYLLTLFAYPIVLMMSVFMFDAPTSYDYASNYAAVSLLMSYPIAVLGSLSCWGFYHKRKYKWAIAMANLLLVWVALFILVLIVNSILPF
;
A
#
# COMPACT_ATOMS: atom_id res chain seq x y z
N MET A 1 -13.10 -20.00 21.76
CA MET A 1 -13.10 -18.52 21.93
C MET A 1 -12.37 -17.90 20.74
N LYS A 2 -12.85 -16.77 20.21
CA LYS A 2 -12.12 -16.01 19.18
C LYS A 2 -10.81 -15.51 19.79
N ASN A 3 -9.69 -15.64 19.08
CA ASN A 3 -8.39 -15.21 19.61
C ASN A 3 -8.38 -13.68 19.74
N SER A 4 -8.41 -13.19 20.97
CA SER A 4 -8.47 -11.76 21.32
C SER A 4 -7.17 -11.04 20.98
N THR A 5 -6.03 -11.69 21.16
CA THR A 5 -4.71 -11.15 20.78
C THR A 5 -4.67 -10.81 19.30
N ILE A 6 -5.17 -11.70 18.45
CA ILE A 6 -5.22 -11.45 17.00
C ILE A 6 -6.15 -10.28 16.67
N ALA A 7 -7.31 -10.16 17.32
CA ALA A 7 -8.20 -9.02 17.08
C ALA A 7 -7.53 -7.67 17.41
N ILE A 8 -6.79 -7.59 18.52
CA ILE A 8 -6.07 -6.39 18.92
C ILE A 8 -5.02 -6.03 17.86
N TRP A 9 -4.24 -7.01 17.38
CA TRP A 9 -3.27 -6.79 16.31
C TRP A 9 -3.92 -6.29 15.02
N LEU A 10 -5.01 -6.93 14.57
CA LEU A 10 -5.75 -6.51 13.37
C LEU A 10 -6.29 -5.09 13.52
N PHE A 11 -6.76 -4.72 14.70
CA PHE A 11 -7.26 -3.38 14.98
C PHE A 11 -6.13 -2.34 14.93
N LEU A 12 -4.99 -2.62 15.57
CA LEU A 12 -3.83 -1.72 15.57
C LEU A 12 -3.31 -1.47 14.16
N PHE A 13 -3.10 -2.53 13.37
CA PHE A 13 -2.61 -2.37 12.00
C PHE A 13 -3.59 -1.62 11.10
N ASN A 14 -4.88 -2.01 11.09
CA ASN A 14 -5.87 -1.31 10.29
C ASN A 14 -6.04 0.15 10.73
N GLY A 15 -6.00 0.42 12.05
CA GLY A 15 -6.07 1.78 12.58
C GLY A 15 -4.91 2.64 12.08
N LEU A 16 -3.68 2.15 12.20
CA LEU A 16 -2.49 2.82 11.67
C LEU A 16 -2.59 3.04 10.16
N TYR A 17 -3.05 2.05 9.40
CA TYR A 17 -3.14 2.16 7.94
C TYR A 17 -4.22 3.14 7.49
N LEU A 18 -5.35 3.20 8.20
CA LEU A 18 -6.37 4.21 7.96
C LEU A 18 -5.85 5.62 8.22
N LEU A 19 -5.01 5.82 9.26
CA LEU A 19 -4.38 7.11 9.50
C LEU A 19 -3.48 7.52 8.33
N THR A 20 -2.79 6.58 7.71
CA THR A 20 -1.94 6.88 6.55
C THR A 20 -2.73 7.35 5.32
N LEU A 21 -4.03 7.06 5.21
CA LEU A 21 -4.88 7.60 4.12
C LEU A 21 -5.07 9.12 4.20
N PHE A 22 -4.92 9.75 5.38
CA PHE A 22 -4.97 11.21 5.47
C PHE A 22 -3.83 11.88 4.68
N ALA A 23 -2.72 11.18 4.46
CA ALA A 23 -1.63 11.67 3.61
C ALA A 23 -1.90 11.44 2.11
N TYR A 24 -2.94 10.69 1.73
CA TYR A 24 -3.18 10.34 0.33
C TYR A 24 -3.42 11.55 -0.59
N PRO A 25 -4.14 12.62 -0.18
CA PRO A 25 -4.25 13.82 -1.02
C PRO A 25 -2.88 14.44 -1.37
N ILE A 26 -1.93 14.39 -0.43
CA ILE A 26 -0.56 14.86 -0.65
C ILE A 26 0.15 13.94 -1.66
N VAL A 27 0.01 12.62 -1.51
CA VAL A 27 0.57 11.64 -2.46
C VAL A 27 0.01 11.83 -3.86
N LEU A 28 -1.30 12.06 -4.01
CA LEU A 28 -1.93 12.35 -5.30
C LEU A 28 -1.37 13.62 -5.92
N MET A 29 -1.22 14.68 -5.13
CA MET A 29 -0.64 15.93 -5.60
C MET A 29 0.80 15.71 -6.09
N MET A 30 1.62 14.97 -5.34
CA MET A 30 2.99 14.61 -5.75
C MET A 30 2.98 13.82 -7.07
N SER A 31 2.08 12.85 -7.22
CA SER A 31 1.94 12.07 -8.45
C SER A 31 1.64 12.92 -9.69
N VAL A 32 0.84 13.98 -9.55
CA VAL A 32 0.57 14.90 -10.67
C VAL A 32 1.82 15.72 -11.00
N PHE A 33 2.51 16.24 -9.98
CA PHE A 33 3.73 17.04 -10.18
C PHE A 33 4.91 16.24 -10.77
N MET A 34 4.89 14.90 -10.72
CA MET A 34 5.89 14.08 -11.41
C MET A 34 5.89 14.26 -12.93
N PHE A 35 4.80 14.80 -13.50
CA PHE A 35 4.68 15.08 -14.93
C PHE A 35 4.87 16.55 -15.31
N ASP A 36 5.33 17.39 -14.39
CA ASP A 36 5.52 18.83 -14.62
C ASP A 36 6.82 19.14 -15.40
N ALA A 37 7.77 18.19 -15.43
CA ALA A 37 9.03 18.36 -16.15
C ALA A 37 8.88 18.13 -17.66
N PRO A 38 9.56 18.90 -18.53
CA PRO A 38 9.64 18.59 -19.95
C PRO A 38 10.19 17.17 -20.15
N THR A 39 9.63 16.42 -21.12
CA THR A 39 9.94 15.00 -21.42
C THR A 39 9.53 13.95 -20.38
N SER A 40 8.92 14.32 -19.23
CA SER A 40 8.49 13.35 -18.21
C SER A 40 7.49 12.30 -18.73
N TYR A 41 6.74 12.62 -19.77
CA TYR A 41 5.77 11.73 -20.40
C TYR A 41 6.40 10.62 -21.26
N ASP A 42 7.69 10.72 -21.59
CA ASP A 42 8.38 9.76 -22.45
C ASP A 42 8.91 8.56 -21.65
N TYR A 43 8.99 8.68 -20.33
CA TYR A 43 9.58 7.67 -19.46
C TYR A 43 8.52 6.74 -18.85
N ALA A 44 8.57 5.45 -19.21
CA ALA A 44 7.72 4.41 -18.63
C ALA A 44 7.85 4.29 -17.09
N SER A 45 9.03 4.62 -16.55
CA SER A 45 9.31 4.63 -15.10
C SER A 45 8.43 5.62 -14.34
N ASN A 46 8.10 6.78 -14.92
CA ASN A 46 7.22 7.78 -14.31
C ASN A 46 5.79 7.25 -14.19
N TYR A 47 5.25 6.62 -15.24
CA TYR A 47 3.93 5.99 -15.17
C TYR A 47 3.89 4.85 -14.15
N ALA A 48 4.95 4.04 -14.06
CA ALA A 48 5.04 2.96 -13.08
C ALA A 48 5.05 3.50 -11.64
N ALA A 49 5.85 4.54 -11.37
CA ALA A 49 5.94 5.17 -10.07
C ALA A 49 4.59 5.82 -9.66
N VAL A 50 3.97 6.57 -10.56
CA VAL A 50 2.67 7.21 -10.32
C VAL A 50 1.57 6.18 -10.10
N SER A 51 1.50 5.14 -10.95
CA SER A 51 0.52 4.05 -10.78
C SER A 51 0.68 3.35 -9.43
N LEU A 52 1.92 3.14 -9.00
CA LEU A 52 2.20 2.53 -7.70
C LEU A 52 1.75 3.44 -6.56
N LEU A 53 2.14 4.72 -6.56
CA LEU A 53 1.70 5.72 -5.57
C LEU A 53 0.17 5.86 -5.52
N MET A 54 -0.51 5.88 -6.67
CA MET A 54 -1.97 5.95 -6.74
C MET A 54 -2.67 4.69 -6.22
N SER A 55 -2.03 3.53 -6.32
CA SER A 55 -2.58 2.24 -5.85
C SER A 55 -2.52 2.04 -4.34
N TYR A 56 -1.77 2.87 -3.61
CA TYR A 56 -1.59 2.79 -2.17
C TYR A 56 -2.90 2.62 -1.35
N PRO A 57 -3.99 3.38 -1.60
CA PRO A 57 -5.24 3.21 -0.86
C PRO A 57 -5.90 1.85 -1.06
N ILE A 58 -5.67 1.21 -2.21
CA ILE A 58 -6.18 -0.13 -2.50
C ILE A 58 -5.60 -1.12 -1.48
N ALA A 59 -4.31 -0.97 -1.13
CA ALA A 59 -3.67 -1.82 -0.16
C ALA A 59 -4.23 -1.60 1.26
N VAL A 60 -4.48 -0.35 1.64
CA VAL A 60 -5.10 -0.01 2.93
C VAL A 60 -6.53 -0.54 3.01
N LEU A 61 -7.38 -0.21 2.05
CA LEU A 61 -8.78 -0.64 2.04
C LEU A 61 -8.90 -2.16 1.90
N GLY A 62 -8.04 -2.77 1.07
CA GLY A 62 -7.93 -4.21 0.93
C GLY A 62 -7.56 -4.91 2.25
N SER A 63 -6.75 -4.27 3.09
CA SER A 63 -6.37 -4.83 4.40
C SER A 63 -7.57 -5.02 5.35
N LEU A 64 -8.63 -4.20 5.22
CA LEU A 64 -9.86 -4.35 5.98
C LEU A 64 -10.59 -5.67 5.70
N SER A 65 -10.32 -6.32 4.57
CA SER A 65 -10.85 -7.66 4.29
C SER A 65 -10.39 -8.72 5.30
N CYS A 66 -9.33 -8.44 6.08
CA CYS A 66 -8.84 -9.31 7.15
C CYS A 66 -9.93 -9.68 8.16
N TRP A 67 -10.89 -8.79 8.42
CA TRP A 67 -11.99 -9.02 9.36
C TRP A 67 -12.89 -10.16 8.87
N GLY A 68 -13.13 -10.26 7.56
CA GLY A 68 -13.87 -11.38 6.98
C GLY A 68 -13.20 -12.74 7.25
N PHE A 69 -11.88 -12.80 7.12
CA PHE A 69 -11.10 -14.01 7.43
C PHE A 69 -11.06 -14.31 8.94
N TYR A 70 -10.97 -13.26 9.77
CA TYR A 70 -11.02 -13.38 11.23
C TYR A 70 -12.36 -13.97 11.72
N HIS A 71 -13.48 -13.51 11.17
CA HIS A 71 -14.81 -14.05 11.49
C HIS A 71 -14.96 -15.52 11.08
N LYS A 72 -14.35 -15.93 9.97
CA LYS A 72 -14.29 -17.33 9.50
C LYS A 72 -13.24 -18.19 10.24
N ARG A 73 -12.60 -17.68 11.31
CA ARG A 73 -11.52 -18.33 12.07
C ARG A 73 -10.28 -18.70 11.22
N LYS A 74 -10.13 -18.10 10.03
CA LYS A 74 -8.97 -18.29 9.14
C LYS A 74 -7.85 -17.31 9.52
N TYR A 75 -7.26 -17.49 10.69
CA TYR A 75 -6.34 -16.51 11.29
C TYR A 75 -5.07 -16.22 10.47
N LYS A 76 -4.48 -17.24 9.82
CA LYS A 76 -3.32 -17.04 8.93
C LYS A 76 -3.64 -16.07 7.80
N TRP A 77 -4.80 -16.23 7.17
CA TRP A 77 -5.29 -15.34 6.11
C TRP A 77 -5.69 -13.96 6.64
N ALA A 78 -6.25 -13.88 7.84
CA ALA A 78 -6.54 -12.60 8.48
C ALA A 78 -5.26 -11.78 8.69
N ILE A 79 -4.20 -12.40 9.20
CA ILE A 79 -2.91 -11.73 9.39
C ILE A 79 -2.30 -11.35 8.04
N ALA A 80 -2.32 -12.23 7.04
CA ALA A 80 -1.80 -11.92 5.71
C ALA A 80 -2.49 -10.70 5.08
N MET A 81 -3.83 -10.66 5.12
CA MET A 81 -4.60 -9.53 4.59
C MET A 81 -4.41 -8.27 5.41
N ALA A 82 -4.29 -8.36 6.73
CA ALA A 82 -4.00 -7.19 7.57
C ALA A 82 -2.58 -6.64 7.38
N ASN A 83 -1.70 -7.33 6.67
CA ASN A 83 -0.36 -6.85 6.33
C ASN A 83 -0.22 -6.50 4.84
N LEU A 84 -1.34 -6.35 4.13
CA LEU A 84 -1.34 -6.06 2.69
C LEU A 84 -0.69 -4.71 2.37
N LEU A 85 -0.73 -3.74 3.29
CA LEU A 85 0.05 -2.51 3.16
C LEU A 85 1.56 -2.75 3.21
N LEU A 86 2.05 -3.65 4.08
CA LEU A 86 3.48 -3.98 4.11
C LEU A 86 3.93 -4.63 2.80
N VAL A 87 3.07 -5.45 2.19
CA VAL A 87 3.33 -6.01 0.84
C VAL A 87 3.45 -4.89 -0.19
N TRP A 88 2.55 -3.90 -0.13
CA TRP A 88 2.65 -2.72 -0.99
C TRP A 88 3.95 -1.93 -0.78
N VAL A 89 4.36 -1.71 0.48
CA VAL A 89 5.64 -1.04 0.82
C VAL A 89 6.83 -1.83 0.28
N ALA A 90 6.81 -3.15 0.38
CA ALA A 90 7.87 -4.00 -0.18
C ALA A 90 7.96 -3.88 -1.71
N LEU A 91 6.81 -3.84 -2.41
CA LEU A 91 6.77 -3.61 -3.86
C LEU A 91 7.30 -2.21 -4.23
N PHE A 92 6.97 -1.19 -3.43
CA PHE A 92 7.49 0.17 -3.62
C PHE A 92 9.01 0.22 -3.49
N ILE A 93 9.58 -0.38 -2.44
CA ILE A 93 11.03 -0.48 -2.26
C ILE A 93 11.68 -1.23 -3.43
N LEU A 94 11.07 -2.33 -3.88
CA LEU A 94 11.59 -3.10 -5.01
C LEU A 94 11.65 -2.26 -6.29
N VAL A 95 10.61 -1.47 -6.58
CA VAL A 95 10.60 -0.56 -7.75
C VAL A 95 11.68 0.51 -7.62
N LEU A 96 11.92 1.07 -6.44
CA LEU A 96 13.01 2.03 -6.21
C LEU A 96 14.38 1.41 -6.47
N ILE A 97 14.62 0.19 -5.97
CA ILE A 97 15.88 -0.53 -6.19
C ILE A 97 16.07 -0.80 -7.68
N VAL A 98 15.06 -1.30 -8.39
CA VAL A 98 15.16 -1.58 -9.83
C VAL A 98 15.49 -0.32 -10.61
N ASN A 99 14.81 0.81 -10.34
CA ASN A 99 15.09 2.08 -11.00
C ASN A 99 16.49 2.63 -10.67
N SER A 100 17.04 2.35 -9.48
CA SER A 100 18.40 2.76 -9.12
C SER A 100 19.50 1.98 -9.83
N ILE A 101 19.22 0.74 -10.25
CA ILE A 101 20.18 -0.15 -10.91
C ILE A 101 20.08 -0.03 -12.44
N LEU A 102 18.87 0.15 -12.96
CA LEU A 102 18.58 0.32 -14.38
C LEU A 102 18.02 1.72 -14.63
N PRO A 103 18.86 2.75 -14.77
CA PRO A 103 18.41 4.03 -15.27
C PRO A 103 18.02 3.85 -16.74
N PHE A 104 16.72 3.84 -17.02
CA PHE A 104 16.18 3.91 -18.37
C PHE A 104 16.02 5.37 -18.79
#